data_AF-A0A3D2V843-F1
#
_entry.id   AF-A0A3D2V843-F1
#
_cell.length_a   1.000
_cell.length_b   1.000
_cell.length_c   1.000
_cell.angle_alpha   90.00
_cell.angle_beta   90.00
_cell.angle_gamma   90.00
#
_symmetry.space_group_name_H-M   'P 1'
#
loop_
_entity.id
_entity.type
_entity.pdbx_description
1 polymer ?
#
loop_
_entity_poly.entity_id
_entity_poly.type
_entity_poly.pdbx_seq_one_letter_code
_entity_poly.pdbx_strand_id
1 'polypeptide(L)'
;MSLGRKLLVLFLIHSLAVSASVSHAAEISQETLTTLGRFIVPSYRTNNAYTLVTIGSPLLKKLNDEQLKAVNERLEQEQLPSLVHMLGEARLELAIQGVTTGVPSANSSEIKLLLPVWAEELKDVIDPANVPENLRREAELPFEISELEKELWDLHVYSNRLIGMQNAADYAYKMFNKSRSPNQENPFKPIVDGLLTQFHELQQRNYDIRSRRVVTAVEVLSDEQAKFPHRLEAANAIKEDSTVLNKVFEAVDTKELDNPILVLESREELSEIMEKSLAMHAHVIEKGQLLFGGIHWWIRGRYGMGTSFNGLIKNFAASKNPAARFPLYMPHTTPIASDPFLQLEGKYQTPYVQRRHAVVWAWENESRLADNRVPIIVKSDYFY
;
A
#
# COMPACT_ATOMS: atom_id res chain seq x y z
N MET A 1 -62.79 49.38 5.08
CA MET A 1 -61.68 48.81 4.27
C MET A 1 -61.56 47.33 4.60
N SER A 2 -61.73 46.45 3.61
CA SER A 2 -61.93 45.01 3.83
C SER A 2 -60.65 44.30 4.29
N LEU A 3 -60.85 43.24 5.09
CA LEU A 3 -59.83 42.36 5.65
C LEU A 3 -58.83 41.84 4.59
N GLY A 4 -59.28 41.71 3.34
CA GLY A 4 -58.45 41.29 2.20
C GLY A 4 -57.34 42.26 1.82
N ARG A 5 -57.51 43.59 2.01
CA ARG A 5 -56.44 44.56 1.73
C ARG A 5 -55.32 44.52 2.77
N LYS A 6 -55.63 44.17 4.02
CA LYS A 6 -54.62 44.03 5.09
C LYS A 6 -53.78 42.77 4.92
N LEU A 7 -54.40 41.67 4.48
CA LEU A 7 -53.71 40.41 4.15
C LEU A 7 -52.78 40.54 2.95
N LEU A 8 -53.19 41.28 1.90
CA LEU A 8 -52.36 41.49 0.72
C LEU A 8 -51.08 42.31 1.04
N VAL A 9 -51.19 43.34 1.90
CA VAL A 9 -50.05 44.17 2.31
C VAL A 9 -49.09 43.38 3.22
N LEU A 10 -49.61 42.54 4.11
CA LEU A 10 -48.78 41.65 4.94
C LEU A 10 -48.05 40.59 4.11
N PHE A 11 -48.69 40.05 3.07
CA PHE A 11 -48.05 39.12 2.15
C PHE A 11 -46.97 39.80 1.30
N LEU A 12 -47.21 41.03 0.83
CA LEU A 12 -46.24 41.83 0.08
C LEU A 12 -45.02 42.22 0.93
N ILE A 13 -45.22 42.57 2.21
CA ILE A 13 -44.13 42.88 3.15
C ILE A 13 -43.34 41.61 3.51
N HIS A 14 -44.00 40.45 3.67
CA HIS A 14 -43.30 39.18 3.86
C HIS A 14 -42.53 38.74 2.60
N SER A 15 -43.09 38.91 1.40
CA SER A 15 -42.37 38.58 0.16
C SER A 15 -41.21 39.53 -0.13
N LEU A 16 -41.30 40.80 0.28
CA LEU A 16 -40.20 41.77 0.17
C LEU A 16 -39.14 41.58 1.27
N ALA A 17 -39.53 41.13 2.47
CA ALA A 17 -38.59 40.82 3.55
C ALA A 17 -37.84 39.49 3.33
N VAL A 18 -38.47 38.49 2.70
CA VAL A 18 -37.82 37.23 2.28
C VAL A 18 -36.88 37.44 1.08
N SER A 19 -37.04 38.54 0.33
CA SER A 19 -36.16 38.91 -0.78
C SER A 19 -34.95 39.78 -0.36
N ALA A 20 -34.91 40.25 0.89
CA ALA A 20 -33.87 41.17 1.38
C ALA A 20 -32.78 40.48 2.22
N SER A 21 -32.89 39.18 2.45
CA SER A 21 -31.80 38.34 2.96
C SER A 21 -31.07 37.64 1.81
N VAL A 22 -30.71 38.38 0.76
CA VAL A 22 -29.62 37.97 -0.11
C VAL A 22 -28.36 38.22 0.70
N SER A 23 -27.92 37.20 1.44
CA SER A 23 -26.55 37.13 1.95
C SER A 23 -25.65 37.54 0.79
N HIS A 24 -24.89 38.62 0.95
CA HIS A 24 -23.81 38.94 0.03
C HIS A 24 -22.80 37.80 0.13
N ALA A 25 -23.03 36.72 -0.63
CA ALA A 25 -22.08 35.65 -0.76
C ALA A 25 -20.82 36.27 -1.33
N ALA A 26 -19.69 36.14 -0.64
CA ALA A 26 -18.42 36.65 -1.12
C ALA A 26 -18.21 36.17 -2.56
N GLU A 27 -18.09 37.11 -3.49
CA GLU A 27 -18.02 36.81 -4.91
C GLU A 27 -16.72 36.03 -5.18
N ILE A 28 -16.84 34.79 -5.64
CA ILE A 28 -15.70 33.97 -6.05
C ILE A 28 -15.15 34.57 -7.35
N SER A 29 -13.86 34.90 -7.37
CA SER A 29 -13.23 35.46 -8.57
C SER A 29 -13.30 34.48 -9.76
N GLN A 30 -13.35 35.01 -10.99
CA GLN A 30 -13.31 34.14 -12.18
C GLN A 30 -12.01 33.34 -12.31
N GLU A 31 -10.90 33.89 -11.81
CA GLU A 31 -9.63 33.15 -11.74
C GLU A 31 -9.76 31.91 -10.86
N THR A 32 -10.42 32.04 -9.70
CA THR A 32 -10.69 30.92 -8.78
C THR A 32 -11.59 29.87 -9.44
N LEU A 33 -12.69 30.28 -10.07
CA LEU A 33 -13.60 29.36 -10.77
C LEU A 33 -12.89 28.61 -11.92
N THR A 34 -12.08 29.33 -12.70
CA THR A 34 -11.26 28.75 -13.76
C THR A 34 -10.26 27.74 -13.19
N THR A 35 -9.61 28.08 -12.07
CA THR A 35 -8.64 27.19 -11.41
C THR A 35 -9.32 25.90 -10.91
N LEU A 36 -10.50 26.03 -10.30
CA LEU A 36 -11.29 24.88 -9.84
C LEU A 36 -11.66 23.95 -11.01
N GLY A 37 -12.30 24.48 -12.04
CA GLY A 37 -12.81 23.67 -13.15
C GLY A 37 -11.70 23.10 -14.05
N ARG A 38 -10.60 23.83 -14.26
CA ARG A 38 -9.53 23.41 -15.17
C ARG A 38 -8.49 22.50 -14.51
N PHE A 39 -8.24 22.68 -13.22
CA PHE A 39 -7.12 22.00 -12.55
C PHE A 39 -7.54 21.19 -11.34
N ILE A 40 -8.28 21.76 -10.39
CA ILE A 40 -8.59 21.07 -9.12
C ILE A 40 -9.52 19.88 -9.35
N VAL A 41 -10.67 20.10 -9.99
CA VAL A 41 -11.67 19.06 -10.24
C VAL A 41 -11.12 17.93 -11.12
N PRO A 42 -10.46 18.21 -12.27
CA PRO A 42 -9.87 17.14 -13.07
C PRO A 42 -8.76 16.39 -12.34
N SER A 43 -7.90 17.08 -11.57
CA SER A 43 -6.81 16.41 -10.84
C SER A 43 -7.36 15.47 -9.78
N TYR A 44 -8.43 15.83 -9.09
CA TYR A 44 -9.08 14.96 -8.12
C TYR A 44 -9.71 13.74 -8.78
N ARG A 45 -10.52 13.93 -9.84
CA ARG A 45 -11.17 12.84 -10.58
C ARG A 45 -10.18 11.86 -11.22
N THR A 46 -8.96 12.31 -11.52
CA THR A 46 -7.89 11.49 -12.11
C THR A 46 -6.88 10.99 -11.08
N ASN A 47 -7.13 11.20 -9.78
CA ASN A 47 -6.23 10.85 -8.67
C ASN A 47 -4.80 11.40 -8.83
N ASN A 48 -4.66 12.60 -9.42
CA ASN A 48 -3.38 13.29 -9.58
C ASN A 48 -3.10 14.17 -8.36
N ALA A 49 -2.76 13.50 -7.24
CA ALA A 49 -2.52 14.14 -5.94
C ALA A 49 -1.42 15.23 -6.01
N TYR A 50 -0.35 15.00 -6.77
CA TYR A 50 0.74 15.97 -6.93
C TYR A 50 0.24 17.30 -7.51
N THR A 51 -0.51 17.25 -8.61
CA THR A 51 -1.03 18.46 -9.27
C THR A 51 -2.07 19.14 -8.40
N LEU A 52 -2.94 18.36 -7.76
CA LEU A 52 -3.96 18.86 -6.84
C LEU A 52 -3.34 19.64 -5.67
N VAL A 53 -2.30 19.10 -5.02
CA VAL A 53 -1.60 19.80 -3.93
C VAL A 53 -0.82 21.01 -4.45
N THR A 54 -0.17 20.87 -5.61
CA THR A 54 0.65 21.94 -6.20
C THR A 54 -0.17 23.19 -6.53
N ILE A 55 -1.41 23.02 -6.99
CA ILE A 55 -2.29 24.12 -7.40
C ILE A 55 -3.25 24.51 -6.26
N GLY A 56 -3.80 23.53 -5.55
CA GLY A 56 -4.83 23.75 -4.55
C GLY A 56 -4.30 24.33 -3.24
N SER A 57 -3.08 23.99 -2.78
CA SER A 57 -2.52 24.60 -1.57
C SER A 57 -2.30 26.11 -1.73
N PRO A 58 -1.69 26.62 -2.81
CA PRO A 58 -1.63 28.07 -3.08
C PRO A 58 -3.01 28.73 -3.19
N LEU A 59 -3.99 28.06 -3.81
CA LEU A 59 -5.35 28.59 -3.92
C LEU A 59 -5.99 28.75 -2.54
N LEU A 60 -5.96 27.70 -1.70
CA LEU A 60 -6.53 27.72 -0.36
C LEU A 60 -5.97 28.87 0.49
N LYS A 61 -4.67 29.19 0.35
CA LYS A 61 -4.02 30.30 1.05
C LYS A 61 -4.55 31.69 0.67
N LYS A 62 -5.15 31.83 -0.52
CA LYS A 62 -5.71 33.10 -1.02
C LYS A 62 -7.17 33.31 -0.63
N LEU A 63 -7.87 32.25 -0.19
CA LEU A 63 -9.28 32.31 0.13
C LEU A 63 -9.48 32.72 1.59
N ASN A 64 -10.41 33.64 1.82
CA ASN A 64 -10.96 33.86 3.17
C ASN A 64 -12.10 32.86 3.47
N ASP A 65 -12.65 32.90 4.68
CA ASP A 65 -13.67 31.93 5.13
C ASP A 65 -14.95 31.97 4.27
N GLU A 66 -15.41 33.16 3.86
CA GLU A 66 -16.62 33.31 3.02
C GLU A 66 -16.37 32.79 1.61
N GLN A 67 -15.21 33.08 1.03
CA GLN A 67 -14.81 32.58 -0.29
C GLN A 67 -14.60 31.06 -0.27
N LEU A 68 -13.99 30.51 0.77
CA LEU A 68 -13.82 29.07 0.94
C LEU A 68 -15.18 28.37 1.05
N LYS A 69 -16.12 28.95 1.80
CA LYS A 69 -17.49 28.44 1.88
C LYS A 69 -18.16 28.42 0.50
N ALA A 70 -18.09 29.51 -0.25
CA ALA A 70 -18.67 29.58 -1.59
C ALA A 70 -18.01 28.59 -2.57
N VAL A 71 -16.68 28.39 -2.47
CA VAL A 71 -15.96 27.36 -3.23
C VAL A 71 -16.47 25.96 -2.90
N ASN A 72 -16.69 25.66 -1.61
CA ASN A 72 -17.20 24.36 -1.17
C ASN A 72 -18.64 24.13 -1.63
N GLU A 73 -19.53 25.12 -1.55
CA GLU A 73 -20.90 25.05 -2.09
C GLU A 73 -20.88 24.74 -3.60
N ARG A 74 -19.93 25.32 -4.34
CA ARG A 74 -19.76 25.02 -5.77
C ARG A 74 -19.27 23.59 -6.03
N LEU A 75 -18.32 23.10 -5.24
CA LEU A 75 -17.85 21.71 -5.36
C LEU A 75 -18.96 20.71 -5.02
N GLU A 76 -19.77 21.02 -4.01
CA GLU A 76 -20.94 20.22 -3.61
C GLU A 76 -21.99 20.14 -4.73
N GLN A 77 -22.24 21.23 -5.46
CA GLN A 77 -23.11 21.22 -6.66
C GLN A 77 -22.61 20.24 -7.74
N GLU A 78 -21.30 19.99 -7.79
CA GLU A 78 -20.68 19.00 -8.69
C GLU A 78 -20.51 17.61 -8.06
N GLN A 79 -21.12 17.39 -6.88
CA GLN A 79 -21.03 16.16 -6.08
C GLN A 79 -19.58 15.81 -5.70
N LEU A 80 -18.76 16.83 -5.44
CA LEU A 80 -17.38 16.66 -5.01
C LEU A 80 -17.22 17.06 -3.53
N PRO A 81 -16.24 16.48 -2.82
CA PRO A 81 -15.92 16.91 -1.46
C PRO A 81 -15.44 18.37 -1.42
N SER A 82 -15.37 18.91 -0.20
CA SER A 82 -14.79 20.25 0.02
C SER A 82 -13.34 20.34 -0.44
N LEU A 83 -12.87 21.54 -0.79
CA LEU A 83 -11.48 21.76 -1.21
C LEU A 83 -10.48 21.29 -0.15
N VAL A 84 -10.80 21.50 1.13
CA VAL A 84 -9.97 21.08 2.27
C VAL A 84 -9.88 19.55 2.32
N HIS A 85 -11.00 18.86 2.14
CA HIS A 85 -11.03 17.39 2.14
C HIS A 85 -10.21 16.81 0.98
N MET A 86 -10.42 17.30 -0.24
CA MET A 86 -9.66 16.89 -1.43
C MET A 86 -8.14 17.10 -1.24
N LEU A 87 -7.74 18.23 -0.65
CA LEU A 87 -6.33 18.51 -0.34
C LEU A 87 -5.80 17.64 0.80
N GLY A 88 -6.63 17.30 1.78
CA GLY A 88 -6.31 16.40 2.88
C GLY A 88 -5.96 15.01 2.37
N GLU A 89 -6.87 14.42 1.59
CA GLU A 89 -6.69 13.12 0.92
C GLU A 89 -5.44 13.13 0.05
N ALA A 90 -5.28 14.13 -0.82
CA ALA A 90 -4.15 14.21 -1.74
C ALA A 90 -2.80 14.30 -1.01
N ARG A 91 -2.73 15.02 0.12
CA ARG A 91 -1.50 15.10 0.93
C ARG A 91 -1.22 13.79 1.65
N LEU A 92 -2.23 13.09 2.16
CA LEU A 92 -2.04 11.76 2.73
C LEU A 92 -1.56 10.77 1.68
N GLU A 93 -2.16 10.76 0.50
CA GLU A 93 -1.76 9.88 -0.61
C GLU A 93 -0.28 10.10 -0.99
N LEU A 94 0.15 11.36 -1.09
CA LEU A 94 1.55 11.68 -1.31
C LEU A 94 2.45 11.23 -0.14
N ALA A 95 1.99 11.35 1.10
CA ALA A 95 2.73 10.88 2.26
C ALA A 95 2.83 9.35 2.30
N ILE A 96 1.76 8.63 1.97
CA ILE A 96 1.71 7.17 1.81
C ILE A 96 2.80 6.71 0.83
N GLN A 97 2.91 7.41 -0.31
CA GLN A 97 3.90 7.13 -1.35
C GLN A 97 5.33 7.60 -0.99
N GLY A 98 5.53 8.27 0.15
CA GLY A 98 6.81 8.86 0.55
C GLY A 98 7.20 10.10 -0.27
N VAL A 99 6.28 10.68 -1.04
CA VAL A 99 6.49 11.83 -1.93
C VAL A 99 6.08 13.13 -1.22
N THR A 100 6.79 13.47 -0.14
CA THR A 100 6.53 14.72 0.61
C THR A 100 7.44 15.87 0.19
N THR A 101 8.45 15.62 -0.66
CA THR A 101 9.38 16.61 -1.20
C THR A 101 8.94 17.05 -2.60
N GLY A 102 9.20 18.31 -2.96
CA GLY A 102 8.83 18.84 -4.27
C GLY A 102 7.36 19.23 -4.45
N VAL A 103 6.55 19.16 -3.39
CA VAL A 103 5.20 19.75 -3.32
C VAL A 103 5.17 20.96 -2.36
N PRO A 104 4.27 21.93 -2.56
CA PRO A 104 4.14 23.07 -1.65
C PRO A 104 3.89 22.63 -0.20
N SER A 105 4.69 23.18 0.72
CA SER A 105 4.53 22.92 2.14
C SER A 105 3.24 23.55 2.66
N ALA A 106 2.50 22.80 3.49
CA ALA A 106 1.31 23.31 4.16
C ALA A 106 1.71 24.36 5.20
N ASN A 107 1.02 25.48 5.23
CA ASN A 107 1.22 26.48 6.28
C ASN A 107 0.36 26.15 7.52
N SER A 108 0.56 26.86 8.63
CA SER A 108 -0.15 26.55 9.87
C SER A 108 -1.68 26.64 9.77
N SER A 109 -2.22 27.54 8.93
CA SER A 109 -3.67 27.64 8.71
C SER A 109 -4.21 26.45 7.91
N GLU A 110 -3.53 26.09 6.82
CA GLU A 110 -3.84 24.90 6.03
C GLU A 110 -3.77 23.65 6.91
N ILE A 111 -2.69 23.46 7.67
CA ILE A 111 -2.55 22.32 8.58
C ILE A 111 -3.77 22.22 9.50
N LYS A 112 -4.17 23.29 10.18
CA LYS A 112 -5.34 23.27 11.08
C LYS A 112 -6.62 22.80 10.41
N LEU A 113 -6.84 23.15 9.13
CA LEU A 113 -7.99 22.70 8.36
C LEU A 113 -7.90 21.23 7.96
N LEU A 114 -6.69 20.72 7.73
CA LEU A 114 -6.46 19.35 7.28
C LEU A 114 -6.42 18.32 8.42
N LEU A 115 -6.06 18.73 9.65
CA LEU A 115 -5.92 17.79 10.77
C LEU A 115 -7.18 16.94 11.04
N PRO A 116 -8.42 17.48 11.00
CA PRO A 116 -9.62 16.67 11.19
C PRO A 116 -9.78 15.61 10.10
N VAL A 117 -9.51 15.97 8.84
CA VAL A 117 -9.56 15.05 7.70
C VAL A 117 -8.53 13.94 7.90
N TRP A 118 -7.29 14.29 8.26
CA TRP A 118 -6.26 13.28 8.48
C TRP A 118 -6.54 12.37 9.67
N ALA A 119 -7.10 12.92 10.76
CA ALA A 119 -7.49 12.11 11.90
C ALA A 119 -8.60 11.12 11.51
N GLU A 120 -9.56 11.54 10.69
CA GLU A 120 -10.63 10.68 10.19
C GLU A 120 -10.10 9.58 9.27
N GLU A 121 -9.27 9.90 8.29
CA GLU A 121 -8.70 8.95 7.34
C GLU A 121 -7.78 7.91 8.01
N LEU A 122 -7.08 8.31 9.07
CA LEU A 122 -6.11 7.45 9.75
C LEU A 122 -6.69 6.67 10.95
N LYS A 123 -7.89 7.01 11.45
CA LYS A 123 -8.45 6.35 12.64
C LYS A 123 -8.68 4.86 12.42
N ASP A 124 -9.11 4.48 11.21
CA ASP A 124 -9.50 3.11 10.88
C ASP A 124 -8.28 2.21 10.66
N VAL A 125 -7.09 2.80 10.43
CA VAL A 125 -5.86 2.05 10.18
C VAL A 125 -5.49 1.17 11.39
N ILE A 126 -5.70 1.68 12.60
CA ILE A 126 -5.32 0.96 13.83
C ILE A 126 -6.42 0.03 14.36
N ASP A 127 -7.59 -0.01 13.73
CA ASP A 127 -8.68 -0.88 14.15
C ASP A 127 -8.30 -2.35 13.88
N PRO A 128 -8.21 -3.22 14.91
CA PRO A 128 -7.93 -4.64 14.74
C PRO A 128 -8.96 -5.34 13.84
N ALA A 129 -10.19 -4.83 13.73
CA ALA A 129 -11.20 -5.36 12.83
C ALA A 129 -10.79 -5.25 11.35
N ASN A 130 -9.92 -4.30 11.00
CA ASN A 130 -9.43 -4.08 9.64
C ASN A 130 -8.22 -4.94 9.27
N VAL A 131 -7.65 -5.69 10.23
CA VAL A 131 -6.63 -6.71 9.96
C VAL A 131 -7.31 -7.91 9.29
N PRO A 132 -6.86 -8.34 8.09
CA PRO A 132 -7.39 -9.51 7.40
C PRO A 132 -7.38 -10.74 8.31
N GLU A 133 -8.46 -11.53 8.28
CA GLU A 133 -8.67 -12.64 9.21
C GLU A 133 -7.51 -13.64 9.21
N ASN A 134 -7.00 -14.01 8.03
CA ASN A 134 -5.87 -14.94 7.89
C ASN A 134 -4.52 -14.38 8.37
N LEU A 135 -4.42 -13.07 8.62
CA LEU A 135 -3.21 -12.43 9.12
C LEU A 135 -3.26 -12.18 10.64
N ARG A 136 -4.41 -12.46 11.28
CA ARG A 136 -4.54 -12.36 12.73
C ARG A 136 -3.73 -13.47 13.39
N ARG A 137 -3.22 -13.19 14.59
CA ARG A 137 -2.38 -14.14 15.32
C ARG A 137 -3.14 -15.42 15.67
N GLU A 138 -4.43 -15.32 15.97
CA GLU A 138 -5.26 -16.48 16.34
C GLU A 138 -5.71 -17.33 15.15
N ALA A 139 -5.46 -16.89 13.91
CA ALA A 139 -5.87 -17.63 12.73
C ALA A 139 -5.11 -18.96 12.62
N GLU A 140 -5.82 -20.04 12.30
CA GLU A 140 -5.17 -21.32 12.02
C GLU A 140 -4.23 -21.19 10.82
N LEU A 141 -3.07 -21.87 10.90
CA LEU A 141 -2.11 -21.90 9.81
C LEU A 141 -2.48 -23.04 8.85
N PRO A 142 -2.43 -22.81 7.52
CA PRO A 142 -2.60 -23.87 6.55
C PRO A 142 -1.53 -24.97 6.67
N PHE A 143 -1.84 -26.14 6.10
CA PHE A 143 -0.92 -27.29 6.07
C PHE A 143 -0.22 -27.47 4.72
N GLU A 144 -0.70 -26.81 3.67
CA GLU A 144 -0.13 -26.92 2.32
C GLU A 144 0.85 -25.77 2.03
N ILE A 145 1.99 -26.08 1.41
CA ILE A 145 3.04 -25.09 1.07
C ILE A 145 2.47 -23.94 0.24
N SER A 146 1.61 -24.25 -0.73
CA SER A 146 1.00 -23.26 -1.62
C SER A 146 0.03 -22.30 -0.91
N GLU A 147 -0.63 -22.76 0.15
CA GLU A 147 -1.52 -21.93 0.97
C GLU A 147 -0.71 -21.05 1.93
N LEU A 148 0.35 -21.59 2.52
CA LEU A 148 1.29 -20.81 3.35
C LEU A 148 1.99 -19.71 2.53
N GLU A 149 2.38 -20.01 1.29
CA GLU A 149 2.93 -19.01 0.37
C GLU A 149 1.92 -17.89 0.07
N LYS A 150 0.64 -18.23 -0.11
CA LYS A 150 -0.43 -17.25 -0.26
C LYS A 150 -0.58 -16.37 0.99
N GLU A 151 -0.51 -16.94 2.19
CA GLU A 151 -0.53 -16.13 3.42
C GLU A 151 0.67 -15.18 3.52
N LEU A 152 1.88 -15.63 3.13
CA LEU A 152 3.05 -14.74 3.05
C LEU A 152 2.87 -13.61 2.03
N TRP A 153 2.16 -13.87 0.93
CA TRP A 153 1.79 -12.85 -0.04
C TRP A 153 0.83 -11.82 0.56
N ASP A 154 -0.25 -12.29 1.18
CA ASP A 154 -1.24 -11.42 1.82
C ASP A 154 -0.61 -10.58 2.93
N LEU A 155 0.28 -11.19 3.72
CA LEU A 155 1.05 -10.52 4.76
C LEU A 155 1.93 -9.40 4.19
N HIS A 156 2.61 -9.66 3.07
CA HIS A 156 3.41 -8.65 2.39
C HIS A 156 2.56 -7.50 1.86
N VAL A 157 1.44 -7.79 1.21
CA VAL A 157 0.49 -6.77 0.73
C VAL A 157 0.06 -5.88 1.89
N TYR A 158 -0.37 -6.49 2.99
CA TYR A 158 -0.84 -5.77 4.15
C TYR A 158 0.27 -4.98 4.86
N SER A 159 1.48 -5.56 4.98
CA SER A 159 2.64 -4.86 5.54
C SER A 159 3.00 -3.59 4.76
N ASN A 160 2.95 -3.65 3.42
CA ASN A 160 3.19 -2.46 2.59
C ASN A 160 2.11 -1.38 2.77
N ARG A 161 0.85 -1.80 2.92
CA ARG A 161 -0.24 -0.88 3.27
C ARG A 161 0.07 -0.19 4.59
N LEU A 162 0.44 -0.94 5.63
CA LEU A 162 0.80 -0.36 6.92
C LEU A 162 2.01 0.58 6.83
N ILE A 163 3.03 0.29 6.02
CA ILE A 163 4.18 1.18 5.82
C ILE A 163 3.72 2.51 5.22
N GLY A 164 2.84 2.45 4.22
CA GLY A 164 2.22 3.64 3.66
C GLY A 164 1.47 4.45 4.72
N MET A 165 0.65 3.78 5.52
CA MET A 165 -0.10 4.45 6.59
C MET A 165 0.80 5.01 7.69
N GLN A 166 1.92 4.35 8.01
CA GLN A 166 2.93 4.85 8.93
C GLN A 166 3.57 6.14 8.41
N ASN A 167 3.94 6.18 7.13
CA ASN A 167 4.48 7.40 6.52
C ASN A 167 3.48 8.56 6.60
N ALA A 168 2.19 8.27 6.38
CA ALA A 168 1.11 9.24 6.48
C ALA A 168 0.86 9.71 7.91
N ALA A 169 0.83 8.80 8.88
CA ALA A 169 0.68 9.09 10.29
C ALA A 169 1.87 9.91 10.82
N ASP A 170 3.11 9.56 10.46
CA ASP A 170 4.31 10.31 10.80
C ASP A 170 4.30 11.71 10.19
N TYR A 171 3.83 11.84 8.95
CA TYR A 171 3.66 13.13 8.30
C TYR A 171 2.64 13.99 9.05
N ALA A 172 1.45 13.46 9.34
CA ALA A 172 0.40 14.14 10.08
C ALA A 172 0.87 14.53 11.49
N TYR A 173 1.55 13.62 12.19
CA TYR A 173 2.16 13.86 13.50
C TYR A 173 3.16 15.02 13.46
N LYS A 174 4.08 15.03 12.47
CA LYS A 174 5.05 16.12 12.27
C LYS A 174 4.37 17.44 11.94
N MET A 175 3.33 17.44 11.11
CA MET A 175 2.59 18.65 10.77
C MET A 175 1.81 19.20 11.96
N PHE A 176 1.13 18.35 12.74
CA PHE A 176 0.47 18.75 13.98
C PHE A 176 1.44 19.45 14.93
N ASN A 177 2.62 18.85 15.14
CA ASN A 177 3.64 19.42 16.03
C ASN A 177 4.17 20.78 15.56
N LYS A 178 4.10 21.10 14.26
CA LYS A 178 4.44 22.43 13.73
C LYS A 178 3.36 23.48 13.98
N SER A 179 2.10 23.07 14.08
CA SER A 179 0.95 23.96 14.25
C SER A 179 0.40 24.04 15.67
N ARG A 180 0.82 23.13 16.57
CA ARG A 180 0.24 23.00 17.91
C ARG A 180 0.66 24.09 18.88
N SER A 181 -0.17 24.32 19.88
CA SER A 181 0.22 25.02 21.11
C SER A 181 0.99 24.07 22.04
N PRO A 182 1.88 24.58 22.93
CA PRO A 182 2.78 23.76 23.76
C PRO A 182 2.10 22.65 24.60
N ASN A 183 0.84 22.85 25.00
CA ASN A 183 0.10 21.96 25.90
C ASN A 183 -0.94 21.08 25.21
N GLN A 184 -1.00 21.09 23.88
CA GLN A 184 -1.96 20.25 23.14
C GLN A 184 -1.35 18.87 22.87
N GLU A 185 -2.03 17.82 23.32
CA GLU A 185 -1.68 16.44 22.99
C GLU A 185 -1.88 16.17 21.49
N ASN A 186 -1.01 15.32 20.93
CA ASN A 186 -1.03 15.01 19.51
C ASN A 186 -1.99 13.83 19.25
N PRO A 187 -3.10 14.05 18.53
CA PRO A 187 -4.10 13.01 18.29
C PRO A 187 -3.60 11.88 17.39
N PHE A 188 -2.48 12.08 16.68
CA PHE A 188 -1.84 11.06 15.85
C PHE A 188 -0.88 10.17 16.64
N LYS A 189 -0.54 10.52 17.90
CA LYS A 189 0.34 9.67 18.72
C LYS A 189 -0.22 8.26 18.92
N PRO A 190 -1.49 8.07 19.33
CA PRO A 190 -2.07 6.73 19.47
C PRO A 190 -2.09 5.94 18.15
N ILE A 191 -2.23 6.63 17.00
CA ILE A 191 -2.22 6.01 15.67
C ILE A 191 -0.82 5.46 15.34
N VAL A 192 0.22 6.27 15.55
CA VAL A 192 1.61 5.86 15.35
C VAL A 192 1.98 4.70 16.28
N ASP A 193 1.60 4.81 17.57
CA ASP A 193 1.88 3.74 18.54
C ASP A 193 1.13 2.45 18.17
N GLY A 194 -0.15 2.53 17.74
CA GLY A 194 -0.94 1.37 17.33
C GLY A 194 -0.43 0.71 16.05
N LEU A 195 0.06 1.48 15.08
CA LEU A 195 0.71 0.97 13.88
C LEU A 195 1.96 0.17 14.22
N LEU A 196 2.80 0.65 15.15
CA LEU A 196 3.97 -0.09 15.63
C LEU A 196 3.56 -1.42 16.25
N THR A 197 2.51 -1.46 17.07
CA THR A 197 1.97 -2.71 17.63
C THR A 197 1.53 -3.67 16.53
N GLN A 198 0.75 -3.22 15.54
CA GLN A 198 0.34 -4.08 14.42
C GLN A 198 1.53 -4.59 13.61
N PHE A 199 2.58 -3.78 13.41
CA PHE A 199 3.80 -4.25 12.75
C PHE A 199 4.46 -5.39 13.52
N HIS A 200 4.58 -5.26 14.84
CA HIS A 200 5.14 -6.32 15.67
C HIS A 200 4.33 -7.62 15.57
N GLU A 201 3.00 -7.53 15.61
CA GLU A 201 2.11 -8.68 15.47
C GLU A 201 2.21 -9.34 14.08
N LEU A 202 2.26 -8.55 13.01
CA LEU A 202 2.46 -9.08 11.66
C LEU A 202 3.84 -9.71 11.47
N GLN A 203 4.88 -9.15 12.07
CA GLN A 203 6.20 -9.76 12.02
C GLN A 203 6.21 -11.11 12.73
N GLN A 204 5.53 -11.23 13.88
CA GLN A 204 5.35 -12.52 14.54
C GLN A 204 4.59 -13.51 13.66
N ARG A 205 3.45 -13.09 13.07
CA ARG A 205 2.69 -13.93 12.14
C ARG A 205 3.52 -14.37 10.93
N ASN A 206 4.40 -13.51 10.42
CA ASN A 206 5.33 -13.84 9.33
C ASN A 206 6.24 -15.00 9.73
N TYR A 207 6.83 -14.95 10.93
CA TYR A 207 7.69 -16.01 11.44
C TYR A 207 6.91 -17.30 11.67
N ASP A 208 5.70 -17.23 12.22
CA ASP A 208 4.83 -18.40 12.42
C ASP A 208 4.53 -19.12 11.09
N ILE A 209 4.16 -18.35 10.04
CA ILE A 209 3.88 -18.91 8.71
C ILE A 209 5.14 -19.57 8.12
N ARG A 210 6.30 -18.90 8.21
CA ARG A 210 7.57 -19.45 7.70
C ARG A 210 8.01 -20.70 8.42
N SER A 211 7.88 -20.72 9.75
CA SER A 211 8.23 -21.91 10.53
C SER A 211 7.32 -23.08 10.20
N ARG A 212 6.01 -22.86 10.04
CA ARG A 212 5.11 -23.90 9.52
C ARG A 212 5.54 -24.37 8.14
N ARG A 213 5.86 -23.44 7.23
CA ARG A 213 6.26 -23.76 5.85
C ARG A 213 7.55 -24.55 5.78
N VAL A 214 8.52 -24.29 6.66
CA VAL A 214 9.71 -25.14 6.84
C VAL A 214 9.32 -26.56 7.24
N VAL A 215 8.53 -26.73 8.31
CA VAL A 215 8.14 -28.06 8.79
C VAL A 215 7.41 -28.85 7.70
N THR A 216 6.40 -28.24 7.07
CA THR A 216 5.66 -28.85 5.96
C THR A 216 6.59 -29.20 4.79
N ALA A 217 7.55 -28.33 4.45
CA ALA A 217 8.47 -28.60 3.36
C ALA A 217 9.42 -29.77 3.66
N VAL A 218 9.83 -29.95 4.92
CA VAL A 218 10.62 -31.11 5.35
C VAL A 218 9.82 -32.41 5.21
N GLU A 219 8.54 -32.40 5.60
CA GLU A 219 7.64 -33.54 5.41
C GLU A 219 7.52 -33.91 3.93
N VAL A 220 7.30 -32.93 3.05
CA VAL A 220 7.20 -33.13 1.59
C VAL A 220 8.50 -33.67 0.98
N LEU A 221 9.67 -33.20 1.44
CA LEU A 221 10.95 -33.69 0.92
C LEU A 221 11.31 -35.11 1.39
N SER A 222 10.83 -35.46 2.58
CA SER A 222 11.00 -36.78 3.21
C SER A 222 10.04 -37.82 2.64
N ASP A 223 8.91 -37.40 2.06
CA ASP A 223 7.99 -38.29 1.36
C ASP A 223 8.57 -38.71 -0.01
N GLU A 224 8.91 -40.00 -0.14
CA GLU A 224 9.40 -40.58 -1.39
C GLU A 224 8.34 -40.58 -2.50
N GLN A 225 7.05 -40.52 -2.14
CA GLN A 225 5.92 -40.47 -3.08
C GLN A 225 5.59 -39.05 -3.54
N ALA A 226 6.19 -38.03 -2.93
CA ALA A 226 5.94 -36.64 -3.31
C ALA A 226 6.37 -36.39 -4.77
N LYS A 227 5.47 -35.77 -5.54
CA LYS A 227 5.73 -35.44 -6.94
C LYS A 227 6.88 -34.43 -7.05
N PHE A 228 7.70 -34.60 -8.09
CA PHE A 228 8.88 -33.75 -8.31
C PHE A 228 8.61 -32.23 -8.24
N PRO A 229 7.51 -31.67 -8.80
CA PRO A 229 7.21 -30.25 -8.66
C PRO A 229 7.02 -29.80 -7.20
N HIS A 230 6.28 -30.56 -6.39
CA HIS A 230 6.06 -30.23 -4.98
C HIS A 230 7.37 -30.32 -4.17
N ARG A 231 8.22 -31.30 -4.51
CA ARG A 231 9.56 -31.41 -3.91
C ARG A 231 10.45 -30.22 -4.25
N LEU A 232 10.35 -29.66 -5.46
CA LEU A 232 11.08 -28.44 -5.82
C LEU A 232 10.55 -27.22 -5.05
N GLU A 233 9.23 -27.07 -4.93
CA GLU A 233 8.60 -25.99 -4.14
C GLU A 233 9.03 -26.07 -2.66
N ALA A 234 8.98 -27.26 -2.07
CA ALA A 234 9.44 -27.51 -0.72
C ALA A 234 10.93 -27.19 -0.52
N ALA A 235 11.78 -27.64 -1.45
CA ALA A 235 13.22 -27.37 -1.40
C ALA A 235 13.54 -25.87 -1.42
N ASN A 236 12.78 -25.12 -2.22
CA ASN A 236 12.90 -23.67 -2.31
C ASN A 236 12.42 -22.97 -1.03
N ALA A 237 11.25 -23.38 -0.50
CA ALA A 237 10.69 -22.83 0.73
C ALA A 237 11.64 -23.01 1.93
N ILE A 238 12.23 -24.20 2.13
CA ILE A 238 13.23 -24.42 3.18
C ILE A 238 14.38 -23.44 3.05
N LYS A 239 14.93 -23.28 1.84
CA LYS A 239 16.11 -22.45 1.64
C LYS A 239 15.85 -20.98 1.97
N GLU A 240 14.75 -20.44 1.49
CA GLU A 240 14.34 -19.06 1.77
C GLU A 240 14.08 -18.85 3.25
N ASP A 241 13.20 -19.68 3.81
CA ASP A 241 12.71 -19.49 5.17
C ASP A 241 13.81 -19.73 6.18
N SER A 242 14.69 -20.71 5.98
CA SER A 242 15.88 -20.87 6.82
C SER A 242 16.81 -19.66 6.75
N THR A 243 16.93 -19.02 5.58
CA THR A 243 17.76 -17.81 5.46
C THR A 243 17.16 -16.64 6.25
N VAL A 244 15.83 -16.48 6.23
CA VAL A 244 15.13 -15.42 6.96
C VAL A 244 15.15 -15.70 8.46
N LEU A 245 14.74 -16.91 8.86
CA LEU A 245 14.62 -17.31 10.27
C LEU A 245 15.99 -17.32 10.97
N ASN A 246 17.06 -17.79 10.31
CA ASN A 246 18.40 -17.74 10.91
C ASN A 246 18.86 -16.30 11.19
N LYS A 247 18.57 -15.34 10.31
CA LYS A 247 18.89 -13.92 10.57
C LYS A 247 18.11 -13.38 11.76
N VAL A 248 16.86 -13.78 11.93
CA VAL A 248 16.04 -13.41 13.09
C VAL A 248 16.65 -14.00 14.36
N PHE A 249 17.00 -15.28 14.33
CA PHE A 249 17.66 -15.97 15.44
C PHE A 249 19.00 -15.35 15.82
N GLU A 250 19.79 -14.88 14.85
CA GLU A 250 21.05 -14.16 15.07
C GLU A 250 20.84 -12.75 15.66
N ALA A 251 19.77 -12.06 15.26
CA ALA A 251 19.53 -10.66 15.62
C ALA A 251 18.88 -10.47 17.00
N VAL A 252 18.17 -11.47 17.53
CA VAL A 252 17.46 -11.33 18.80
C VAL A 252 18.34 -11.79 19.97
N ASP A 253 18.58 -10.87 20.92
CA ASP A 253 19.24 -11.21 22.18
C ASP A 253 18.35 -12.18 22.97
N THR A 254 18.92 -13.30 23.41
CA THR A 254 18.26 -14.46 24.02
C THR A 254 17.27 -14.16 25.16
N LYS A 255 17.29 -12.95 25.72
CA LYS A 255 16.40 -12.50 26.82
C LYS A 255 15.12 -11.79 26.38
N GLU A 256 15.02 -11.30 25.15
CA GLU A 256 13.76 -10.71 24.62
C GLU A 256 12.88 -11.75 23.90
N LEU A 257 13.36 -12.99 23.82
CA LEU A 257 12.73 -14.16 23.20
C LEU A 257 11.71 -14.89 24.10
N ASP A 258 11.50 -14.45 25.36
CA ASP A 258 10.48 -15.00 26.25
C ASP A 258 9.03 -14.67 25.83
N ASN A 259 8.87 -13.91 24.74
CA ASN A 259 7.62 -13.88 23.99
C ASN A 259 7.74 -14.96 22.90
N PRO A 260 6.86 -15.99 22.86
CA PRO A 260 7.03 -17.12 21.95
C PRO A 260 6.97 -16.60 20.51
N ILE A 261 8.16 -16.41 19.92
CA ILE A 261 8.33 -15.90 18.56
C ILE A 261 7.73 -16.88 17.55
N LEU A 262 7.62 -18.15 17.95
CA LEU A 262 7.11 -19.26 17.16
C LEU A 262 6.07 -20.02 17.96
N VAL A 263 4.88 -20.20 17.39
CA VAL A 263 3.80 -20.98 18.01
C VAL A 263 4.02 -22.49 17.91
N LEU A 264 4.91 -22.94 17.01
CA LEU A 264 4.92 -24.34 16.55
C LEU A 264 6.10 -25.19 17.03
N GLU A 265 7.28 -24.62 17.18
CA GLU A 265 8.53 -25.34 17.50
C GLU A 265 9.44 -24.41 18.33
N SER A 266 10.27 -24.98 19.22
CA SER A 266 11.33 -24.18 19.84
C SER A 266 12.34 -23.72 18.77
N ARG A 267 13.05 -22.63 19.05
CA ARG A 267 14.11 -22.12 18.18
C ARG A 267 15.16 -23.20 17.89
N GLU A 268 15.52 -23.96 18.93
CA GLU A 268 16.52 -25.02 18.87
C GLU A 268 16.07 -26.16 17.95
N GLU A 269 14.84 -26.65 18.14
CA GLU A 269 14.26 -27.70 17.30
C GLU A 269 14.17 -27.26 15.84
N LEU A 270 13.66 -26.05 15.58
CA LEU A 270 13.53 -25.56 14.23
C LEU A 270 14.89 -25.35 13.55
N SER A 271 15.89 -24.86 14.28
CA SER A 271 17.27 -24.72 13.78
C SER A 271 17.85 -26.07 13.40
N GLU A 272 17.67 -27.08 14.25
CA GLU A 272 18.13 -28.46 13.98
C GLU A 272 17.43 -29.07 12.76
N ILE A 273 16.11 -28.89 12.63
CA ILE A 273 15.32 -29.34 11.47
C ILE A 273 15.85 -28.69 10.18
N MET A 274 16.08 -27.37 10.20
CA MET A 274 16.58 -26.62 9.05
C MET A 274 17.97 -27.09 8.63
N GLU A 275 18.92 -27.20 9.58
CA GLU A 275 20.28 -27.65 9.30
C GLU A 275 20.32 -29.07 8.71
N LYS A 276 19.61 -30.01 9.34
CA LYS A 276 19.53 -31.40 8.85
C LYS A 276 18.92 -31.47 7.45
N SER A 277 17.85 -30.72 7.21
CA SER A 277 17.13 -30.77 5.93
C SER A 277 17.94 -30.13 4.80
N LEU A 278 18.63 -29.02 5.09
CA LEU A 278 19.57 -28.39 4.15
C LEU A 278 20.69 -29.36 3.75
N ALA A 279 21.22 -30.15 4.70
CA ALA A 279 22.25 -31.15 4.42
C ALA A 279 21.71 -32.37 3.65
N MET A 280 20.58 -32.94 4.11
CA MET A 280 19.99 -34.16 3.55
C MET A 280 19.45 -33.97 2.13
N HIS A 281 18.93 -32.79 1.82
CA HIS A 281 18.30 -32.49 0.53
C HIS A 281 19.09 -31.50 -0.33
N ALA A 282 20.37 -31.28 -0.02
CA ALA A 282 21.24 -30.27 -0.65
C ALA A 282 21.12 -30.22 -2.19
N HIS A 283 21.15 -31.37 -2.86
CA HIS A 283 21.07 -31.47 -4.31
C HIS A 283 19.70 -31.06 -4.89
N VAL A 284 18.59 -31.36 -4.20
CA VAL A 284 17.24 -30.92 -4.65
C VAL A 284 17.06 -29.43 -4.39
N ILE A 285 17.59 -28.93 -3.27
CA ILE A 285 17.60 -27.52 -2.92
C ILE A 285 18.36 -26.69 -3.95
N GLU A 286 19.58 -27.10 -4.31
CA GLU A 286 20.37 -26.43 -5.35
C GLU A 286 19.59 -26.35 -6.68
N LYS A 287 18.95 -27.45 -7.09
CA LYS A 287 18.13 -27.47 -8.31
C LYS A 287 16.89 -26.58 -8.22
N GLY A 288 16.23 -26.56 -7.07
CA GLY A 288 15.12 -25.65 -6.78
C GLY A 288 15.55 -24.20 -6.96
N GLN A 289 16.64 -23.80 -6.30
CA GLN A 289 17.19 -22.45 -6.38
C GLN A 289 17.55 -22.06 -7.83
N LEU A 290 18.21 -22.94 -8.58
CA LEU A 290 18.56 -22.68 -9.97
C LEU A 290 17.32 -22.52 -10.85
N LEU A 291 16.29 -23.35 -10.64
CA LEU A 291 15.03 -23.26 -11.37
C LEU A 291 14.29 -21.96 -11.04
N PHE A 292 14.01 -21.68 -9.77
CA PHE A 292 13.26 -20.50 -9.35
C PHE A 292 14.02 -19.20 -9.62
N GLY A 293 15.34 -19.20 -9.40
CA GLY A 293 16.22 -18.11 -9.82
C GLY A 293 16.19 -17.89 -11.33
N GLY A 294 16.26 -18.97 -12.13
CA GLY A 294 16.16 -18.89 -13.59
C GLY A 294 14.80 -18.37 -14.08
N ILE A 295 13.72 -18.85 -13.48
CA ILE A 295 12.34 -18.38 -13.66
C ILE A 295 12.25 -16.88 -13.36
N HIS A 296 12.78 -16.43 -12.23
CA HIS A 296 12.83 -15.02 -11.85
C HIS A 296 13.52 -14.18 -12.92
N TRP A 297 14.72 -14.58 -13.36
CA TRP A 297 15.47 -13.86 -14.39
C TRP A 297 14.76 -13.83 -15.74
N TRP A 298 14.14 -14.95 -16.13
CA TRP A 298 13.38 -15.06 -17.37
C TRP A 298 12.15 -14.13 -17.39
N ILE A 299 11.39 -14.10 -16.30
CA ILE A 299 10.29 -13.15 -16.07
C ILE A 299 10.82 -11.73 -16.12
N ARG A 300 11.84 -11.43 -15.32
CA ARG A 300 12.41 -10.08 -15.21
C ARG A 300 12.87 -9.53 -16.56
N GLY A 301 13.45 -10.37 -17.42
CA GLY A 301 13.84 -10.02 -18.79
C GLY A 301 12.67 -9.72 -19.74
N ARG A 302 11.47 -10.25 -19.45
CA ARG A 302 10.23 -9.99 -20.21
C ARG A 302 9.37 -8.85 -19.64
N TYR A 303 9.52 -8.52 -18.36
CA TYR A 303 8.66 -7.54 -17.68
C TYR A 303 9.41 -6.26 -17.27
N GLY A 304 9.62 -5.42 -18.27
CA GLY A 304 9.82 -3.98 -18.12
C GLY A 304 10.84 -3.43 -19.11
N MET A 305 10.48 -2.36 -19.83
CA MET A 305 11.49 -1.44 -20.33
C MET A 305 12.15 -0.76 -19.11
N GLY A 306 13.27 -1.29 -18.64
CA GLY A 306 14.31 -0.47 -18.04
C GLY A 306 14.73 0.64 -19.01
N THR A 307 15.09 1.81 -18.49
CA THR A 307 15.52 2.98 -19.30
C THR A 307 16.93 2.81 -19.90
N SER A 308 17.55 1.64 -19.75
CA SER A 308 18.90 1.34 -20.22
C SER A 308 19.02 -0.13 -20.66
N PHE A 309 19.90 -0.41 -21.63
CA PHE A 309 20.17 -1.74 -22.19
C PHE A 309 18.92 -2.53 -22.63
N ASN A 310 18.10 -1.96 -23.52
CA ASN A 310 16.93 -2.63 -24.11
C ASN A 310 15.98 -3.29 -23.09
N GLY A 311 15.84 -2.67 -21.91
CA GLY A 311 14.92 -3.13 -20.88
C GLY A 311 15.52 -4.05 -19.81
N LEU A 312 16.78 -4.48 -19.94
CA LEU A 312 17.41 -5.42 -19.00
C LEU A 312 17.79 -4.79 -17.65
N ILE A 313 18.03 -3.47 -17.61
CA ILE A 313 18.52 -2.78 -16.40
C ILE A 313 17.57 -1.63 -16.03
N LYS A 314 16.92 -1.73 -14.87
CA LYS A 314 15.88 -0.77 -14.43
C LYS A 314 16.43 0.57 -13.89
N ASN A 315 17.67 0.61 -13.39
CA ASN A 315 18.53 1.77 -13.09
C ASN A 315 19.73 1.23 -12.27
N PHE A 316 20.97 1.56 -12.62
CA PHE A 316 22.18 1.08 -11.93
C PHE A 316 22.28 1.55 -10.47
N ALA A 317 21.57 2.62 -10.09
CA ALA A 317 21.50 3.09 -8.71
C ALA A 317 20.61 2.21 -7.81
N ALA A 318 19.56 1.60 -8.36
CA ALA A 318 18.61 0.78 -7.61
C ALA A 318 19.16 -0.62 -7.25
N SER A 319 20.21 -1.09 -7.95
CA SER A 319 20.92 -2.32 -7.57
C SER A 319 21.87 -2.12 -6.39
N LYS A 320 22.25 -0.88 -6.08
CA LYS A 320 23.20 -0.54 -5.02
C LYS A 320 22.57 0.15 -3.81
N ASN A 321 21.38 0.73 -3.95
CA ASN A 321 20.73 1.48 -2.88
C ASN A 321 19.26 1.03 -2.69
N PRO A 322 18.92 0.34 -1.58
CA PRO A 322 17.56 -0.03 -1.24
C PRO A 322 16.59 1.15 -1.11
N ALA A 323 17.07 2.33 -0.68
CA ALA A 323 16.23 3.54 -0.57
C ALA A 323 15.86 4.15 -1.93
N ALA A 324 16.48 3.71 -3.03
CA ALA A 324 16.08 4.07 -4.40
C ALA A 324 14.97 3.16 -4.95
N ARG A 325 14.45 2.22 -4.14
CA ARG A 325 13.31 1.36 -4.46
C ARG A 325 12.03 2.11 -4.07
N PHE A 326 11.16 2.36 -5.06
CA PHE A 326 9.86 3.00 -4.83
C PHE A 326 8.90 2.03 -4.13
N PRO A 327 8.17 2.42 -3.06
CA PRO A 327 7.03 1.65 -2.58
C PRO A 327 5.89 1.72 -3.62
N LEU A 328 5.32 0.59 -4.01
CA LEU A 328 4.31 0.51 -5.06
C LEU A 328 2.99 -0.01 -4.48
N TYR A 329 1.87 0.65 -4.80
CA TYR A 329 0.51 0.24 -4.41
C TYR A 329 0.17 -1.16 -5.00
N MET A 330 -0.34 -2.06 -4.15
CA MET A 330 -0.58 -3.46 -4.47
C MET A 330 -2.09 -3.79 -4.50
N PRO A 331 -2.63 -4.36 -5.58
CA PRO A 331 -3.99 -4.90 -5.58
C PRO A 331 -4.05 -6.23 -4.81
N HIS A 332 -5.19 -6.53 -4.19
CA HIS A 332 -5.44 -7.80 -3.49
C HIS A 332 -5.33 -9.03 -4.40
N THR A 333 -5.58 -8.89 -5.70
CA THR A 333 -5.42 -9.97 -6.69
C THR A 333 -4.00 -9.99 -7.25
N THR A 334 -3.31 -11.12 -7.15
CA THR A 334 -2.00 -11.33 -7.77
C THR A 334 -2.08 -11.00 -9.27
N PRO A 335 -1.22 -10.11 -9.80
CA PRO A 335 -1.26 -9.76 -11.21
C PRO A 335 -0.95 -10.98 -12.08
N ILE A 336 -1.86 -11.33 -12.97
CA ILE A 336 -1.64 -12.37 -13.98
C ILE A 336 -0.62 -11.84 -14.98
N ALA A 337 0.43 -12.62 -15.24
CA ALA A 337 1.42 -12.34 -16.27
C ALA A 337 0.71 -12.21 -17.63
N SER A 338 0.78 -11.02 -18.25
CA SER A 338 0.28 -10.85 -19.62
C SER A 338 1.31 -11.40 -20.60
N ASP A 339 0.86 -12.17 -21.58
CA ASP A 339 1.73 -12.62 -22.67
C ASP A 339 2.24 -11.39 -23.45
N PRO A 340 3.58 -11.19 -23.54
CA PRO A 340 4.15 -10.06 -24.26
C PRO A 340 3.90 -10.07 -25.77
N PHE A 341 3.45 -11.21 -26.32
CA PHE A 341 3.11 -11.37 -27.73
C PHE A 341 1.62 -11.21 -28.03
N LEU A 342 0.76 -11.16 -27.00
CA LEU A 342 -0.65 -10.85 -27.14
C LEU A 342 -0.84 -9.33 -27.26
N GLN A 343 -0.83 -8.85 -28.51
CA GLN A 343 -1.33 -7.52 -28.84
C GLN A 343 -2.85 -7.49 -28.65
N LEU A 344 -3.31 -7.14 -27.44
CA LEU A 344 -4.71 -6.80 -27.22
C LEU A 344 -4.89 -5.31 -27.47
N GLU A 345 -5.62 -4.96 -28.53
CA GLU A 345 -5.99 -3.58 -28.88
C GLU A 345 -6.50 -2.82 -27.65
N GLY A 346 -5.77 -1.77 -27.26
CA GLY A 346 -6.27 -0.74 -26.34
C GLY A 346 -6.39 -1.12 -24.85
N LYS A 347 -5.96 -2.30 -24.40
CA LYS A 347 -6.06 -2.69 -22.98
C LYS A 347 -4.75 -3.24 -22.43
N TYR A 348 -3.98 -2.39 -21.75
CA TYR A 348 -2.97 -2.87 -20.81
C TYR A 348 -3.70 -3.58 -19.65
N GLN A 349 -3.81 -4.91 -19.68
CA GLN A 349 -4.52 -5.68 -18.64
C GLN A 349 -3.86 -5.61 -17.25
N THR A 350 -2.71 -4.94 -17.08
CA THR A 350 -2.09 -4.77 -15.76
C THR A 350 -1.33 -3.44 -15.70
N PRO A 351 -1.62 -2.55 -14.74
CA PRO A 351 -0.82 -1.36 -14.47
C PRO A 351 0.67 -1.69 -14.32
N TYR A 352 1.52 -0.87 -14.95
CA TYR A 352 2.99 -0.99 -14.97
C TYR A 352 3.62 -1.15 -13.56
N VAL A 353 2.98 -0.53 -12.57
CA VAL A 353 3.38 -0.49 -11.16
C VAL A 353 3.21 -1.86 -10.48
N GLN A 354 2.08 -2.53 -10.72
CA GLN A 354 1.73 -3.80 -10.06
C GLN A 354 2.68 -4.95 -10.45
N ARG A 355 3.20 -4.93 -11.70
CA ARG A 355 4.11 -5.95 -12.23
C ARG A 355 5.52 -5.88 -11.65
N ARG A 356 6.01 -4.69 -11.28
CA ARG A 356 7.36 -4.53 -10.73
C ARG A 356 7.46 -5.07 -9.30
N HIS A 357 6.38 -5.00 -8.54
CA HIS A 357 6.36 -5.34 -7.13
C HIS A 357 6.20 -6.85 -6.88
N ALA A 358 5.36 -7.55 -7.66
CA ALA A 358 5.27 -9.01 -7.62
C ALA A 358 6.63 -9.69 -7.88
N VAL A 359 7.47 -9.10 -8.75
CA VAL A 359 8.81 -9.61 -9.06
C VAL A 359 9.83 -9.30 -7.96
N VAL A 360 9.66 -8.20 -7.22
CA VAL A 360 10.52 -7.87 -6.06
C VAL A 360 10.15 -8.77 -4.87
N TRP A 361 8.86 -9.01 -4.63
CA TRP A 361 8.42 -9.96 -3.62
C TRP A 361 8.81 -11.40 -3.98
N ALA A 362 8.64 -11.83 -5.23
CA ALA A 362 9.14 -13.14 -5.71
C ALA A 362 10.68 -13.20 -5.78
N TRP A 363 11.40 -12.13 -5.45
CA TRP A 363 12.85 -12.13 -5.22
C TRP A 363 13.17 -12.15 -3.72
N GLU A 364 12.35 -11.50 -2.90
CA GLU A 364 12.44 -11.54 -1.44
C GLU A 364 11.93 -12.87 -0.85
N ASN A 365 11.12 -13.61 -1.62
CA ASN A 365 10.47 -14.86 -1.24
C ASN A 365 10.50 -15.92 -2.36
N GLU A 366 11.51 -15.93 -3.26
CA GLU A 366 11.82 -16.86 -4.42
C GLU A 366 10.83 -17.98 -4.88
N SER A 367 9.54 -17.88 -4.60
CA SER A 367 8.48 -18.86 -4.82
C SER A 367 7.38 -18.15 -5.59
N ARG A 368 7.38 -18.35 -6.91
CA ARG A 368 6.24 -18.75 -7.77
C ARG A 368 6.53 -18.50 -9.25
N LEU A 369 6.41 -19.57 -10.03
CA LEU A 369 5.72 -19.57 -11.33
C LEU A 369 5.06 -20.91 -11.71
N ALA A 370 5.05 -21.91 -10.82
CA ALA A 370 4.59 -23.24 -11.20
C ALA A 370 3.06 -23.35 -11.42
N ASP A 371 2.26 -22.38 -10.97
CA ASP A 371 0.80 -22.53 -10.87
C ASP A 371 -0.02 -21.73 -11.90
N ASN A 372 0.63 -21.04 -12.84
CA ASN A 372 -0.08 -20.58 -14.03
C ASN A 372 0.08 -21.63 -15.12
N ARG A 373 -1.04 -22.26 -15.50
CA ARG A 373 -1.19 -23.11 -16.69
C ARG A 373 -0.96 -22.31 -17.99
N VAL A 374 0.24 -21.74 -18.15
CA VAL A 374 0.77 -21.39 -19.46
C VAL A 374 1.41 -22.68 -19.96
N PRO A 375 0.85 -23.35 -20.99
CA PRO A 375 1.56 -24.45 -21.61
C PRO A 375 2.92 -23.92 -22.08
N ILE A 376 4.00 -24.40 -21.47
CA ILE A 376 5.35 -24.15 -21.96
C ILE A 376 5.51 -25.00 -23.22
N ILE A 377 5.04 -24.46 -24.35
CA ILE A 377 5.37 -25.02 -25.66
C ILE A 377 6.74 -24.46 -26.02
N VAL A 378 7.80 -25.23 -25.75
CA VAL A 378 9.12 -24.95 -26.31
C VAL A 378 9.08 -25.32 -27.79
N LYS A 379 8.71 -24.38 -28.65
CA LYS A 379 9.15 -24.40 -30.04
C LYS A 379 10.44 -23.60 -30.12
N SER A 380 11.56 -24.32 -30.12
CA SER A 380 12.84 -23.74 -30.50
C SER A 380 12.86 -23.65 -32.01
N ASP A 381 12.85 -22.43 -32.55
CA ASP A 381 13.23 -22.16 -33.95
C ASP A 381 14.75 -21.93 -34.07
N TYR A 382 15.53 -22.22 -33.02
CA TYR A 382 16.97 -21.95 -32.94
C TYR A 382 17.82 -23.21 -32.74
N PHE A 383 17.44 -24.31 -33.39
CA PHE A 383 18.39 -25.34 -33.79
C PHE A 383 18.22 -25.62 -35.28
N TYR A 384 18.95 -24.84 -36.09
CA TYR A 384 19.72 -25.36 -37.22
C TYR A 384 21.19 -25.08 -36.93
#